data_AF-A0A1I0G279-F1
#
_entry.id   AF-A0A1I0G279-F1
#
_cell.length_a   1.000
_cell.length_b   1.000
_cell.length_c   1.000
_cell.angle_alpha   90.00
_cell.angle_beta   90.00
_cell.angle_gamma   90.00
#
_symmetry.space_group_name_H-M   'P 1'
#
loop_
_entity.id
_entity.type
_entity.pdbx_description
1 polymer ?
#
loop_
_entity_poly.entity_id
_entity_poly.type
_entity_poly.pdbx_seq_one_letter_code
_entity_poly.pdbx_strand_id
1 'polypeptide(L)'
;MNSPLQQDVERRERSLIENMFVGLFVFFMMAVFIMFFFMHDEGIEDKGLASLAKSFTVHVNNVKAQWLIDSKTDVVFYQLYDMNTDSKETRKVRVNKKGWPDNQEQHFACRIIWMELMAQPLEVLNKQISAIEVVKKDFGEGRLCQFGIDSRVYFEYNSANGVVSDIKQYEES
;
A
#
# COMPACT_ATOMS: atom_id res chain seq x y z
N MET A 1 57.96 -43.09 13.06
CA MET A 1 57.86 -42.04 14.08
C MET A 1 57.86 -40.72 13.33
N ASN A 2 56.70 -40.10 13.16
CA ASN A 2 56.60 -38.83 12.44
C ASN A 2 57.14 -37.72 13.34
N SER A 3 57.91 -36.80 12.76
CA SER A 3 58.55 -35.72 13.51
C SER A 3 57.47 -34.78 14.10
N PRO A 4 57.61 -34.25 15.33
CA PRO A 4 56.60 -33.39 15.96
C PRO A 4 56.18 -32.19 15.08
N LEU A 5 57.09 -31.71 14.21
CA LEU A 5 56.81 -30.65 13.24
C LEU A 5 55.77 -31.04 12.18
N GLN A 6 55.68 -32.32 11.80
CA GLN A 6 54.71 -32.81 10.82
C GLN A 6 53.30 -32.92 11.41
N GLN A 7 53.18 -33.26 12.71
CA GLN A 7 51.88 -33.35 13.38
C GLN A 7 51.21 -31.98 13.57
N ASP A 8 51.99 -30.93 13.81
CA ASP A 8 51.47 -29.56 13.93
C ASP A 8 50.98 -28.97 12.59
N VAL A 9 51.67 -29.30 11.49
CA VAL A 9 51.28 -28.88 10.13
C VAL A 9 49.97 -29.58 9.72
N GLU A 10 49.85 -30.89 9.91
CA GLU A 10 48.65 -31.64 9.56
C GLU A 10 47.42 -31.20 10.38
N ARG A 11 47.61 -30.88 11.67
CA ARG A 11 46.54 -30.33 12.53
C ARG A 11 46.11 -28.92 12.08
N ARG A 12 47.05 -28.07 11.65
CA ARG A 12 46.74 -26.75 11.08
C ARG A 12 45.99 -26.86 9.75
N GLU A 13 46.46 -27.69 8.82
CA GLU A 13 45.82 -27.87 7.50
C GLU A 13 44.40 -28.44 7.64
N ARG A 14 44.19 -29.39 8.54
CA ARG A 14 42.86 -29.94 8.82
C ARG A 14 41.90 -28.89 9.39
N SER A 15 42.38 -28.04 10.29
CA SER A 15 41.59 -26.93 10.87
C SER A 15 41.25 -25.85 9.83
N LEU A 16 42.16 -25.57 8.90
CA LEU A 16 41.93 -24.61 7.81
C LEU A 16 40.83 -25.10 6.85
N ILE A 17 40.85 -26.39 6.51
CA ILE A 17 39.83 -27.00 5.63
C ILE A 17 38.47 -27.03 6.34
N GLU A 18 38.41 -27.34 7.64
CA GLU A 18 37.17 -27.37 8.41
C GLU A 18 36.52 -25.97 8.49
N ASN A 19 37.29 -24.93 8.78
CA ASN A 19 36.78 -23.55 8.78
C ASN A 19 36.33 -23.10 7.37
N MET A 20 37.00 -23.56 6.31
CA MET A 20 36.59 -23.27 4.93
C MET A 20 35.21 -23.88 4.62
N PHE A 21 34.97 -25.13 5.04
CA PHE A 21 33.68 -25.78 4.85
C PHE A 21 32.56 -25.08 5.63
N VAL A 22 32.81 -24.68 6.87
CA VAL A 22 31.85 -23.91 7.67
C VAL A 22 31.55 -22.56 7.00
N GLY A 23 32.56 -21.85 6.51
CA GLY A 23 32.39 -20.59 5.80
C GLY A 23 31.57 -20.74 4.52
N LEU A 24 31.85 -21.79 3.72
CA LEU A 24 31.10 -22.10 2.50
C LEU A 24 29.62 -22.41 2.81
N PHE A 25 29.37 -23.19 3.86
CA PHE A 25 28.03 -23.56 4.28
C PHE A 25 27.22 -22.33 4.72
N VAL A 26 27.82 -21.45 5.54
CA VAL A 26 27.19 -20.20 5.97
C VAL A 26 26.91 -19.30 4.77
N PHE A 27 27.86 -19.15 3.84
CA PHE A 27 27.68 -18.36 2.63
C PHE A 27 26.52 -18.87 1.78
N PHE A 28 26.45 -20.19 1.56
CA PHE A 28 25.35 -20.81 0.82
C PHE A 28 24.00 -20.57 1.51
N MET A 29 23.95 -20.75 2.84
CA MET A 29 22.74 -20.54 3.62
C MET A 29 22.26 -19.08 3.55
N MET A 30 23.18 -18.11 3.66
CA MET A 30 22.86 -16.69 3.48
C MET A 30 22.36 -16.39 2.07
N ALA A 31 23.00 -16.94 1.03
CA ALA A 31 22.60 -16.72 -0.36
C ALA A 31 21.18 -17.24 -0.63
N VAL A 32 20.84 -18.44 -0.12
CA VAL A 32 19.49 -19.00 -0.22
C VAL A 32 18.48 -18.13 0.51
N PHE A 33 18.81 -17.66 1.72
CA PHE A 33 17.92 -16.81 2.49
C PHE A 33 17.64 -15.48 1.78
N ILE A 34 18.67 -14.84 1.23
CA ILE A 34 18.55 -13.60 0.46
C ILE A 34 17.69 -13.81 -0.79
N MET A 35 17.92 -14.88 -1.56
CA MET A 35 17.13 -15.21 -2.74
C MET A 35 15.65 -15.44 -2.39
N PHE A 36 15.38 -16.17 -1.32
CA PHE A 36 14.02 -16.45 -0.88
C PHE A 36 13.29 -15.20 -0.38
N PHE A 37 14.01 -14.31 0.33
CA PHE A 37 13.44 -13.05 0.82
C PHE A 37 13.03 -12.14 -0.34
N PHE A 38 13.89 -11.95 -1.35
CA PHE A 38 13.57 -11.12 -2.51
C PHE A 38 12.42 -11.67 -3.37
N MET A 39 12.20 -12.99 -3.39
CA MET A 39 11.09 -13.61 -4.12
C MET A 39 9.71 -13.36 -3.47
N HIS A 40 9.66 -13.01 -2.19
CA HIS A 40 8.41 -12.84 -1.45
C HIS A 40 7.82 -11.42 -1.49
N ASP A 41 8.57 -10.42 -1.93
CA ASP A 41 8.12 -9.01 -1.92
C ASP A 41 7.06 -8.70 -2.97
N GLU A 42 7.06 -9.39 -4.12
CA GLU A 42 6.21 -9.04 -5.27
C GLU A 42 4.70 -9.20 -5.01
N GLY A 43 4.30 -10.02 -4.04
CA GLY A 43 2.88 -10.28 -3.74
C GLY A 43 2.31 -9.57 -2.51
N ILE A 44 3.16 -8.92 -1.70
CA ILE A 44 2.74 -8.27 -0.46
C ILE A 44 2.11 -6.90 -0.75
N GLU A 45 2.70 -6.15 -1.69
CA GLU A 45 2.25 -4.81 -2.08
C GLU A 45 0.87 -4.86 -2.74
N ASP A 46 0.65 -5.82 -3.65
CA ASP A 46 -0.63 -6.02 -4.33
C ASP A 46 -1.76 -6.35 -3.35
N LYS A 47 -1.48 -7.24 -2.39
CA LYS A 47 -2.45 -7.61 -1.34
C LYS A 47 -2.72 -6.45 -0.39
N GLY A 48 -1.68 -5.67 -0.06
CA GLY A 48 -1.80 -4.45 0.74
C GLY A 48 -2.70 -3.43 0.04
N LEU A 49 -2.43 -3.13 -1.23
CA LEU A 49 -3.22 -2.19 -2.02
C LEU A 49 -4.66 -2.66 -2.22
N ALA A 50 -4.87 -3.96 -2.46
CA ALA A 50 -6.22 -4.54 -2.55
C ALA A 50 -7.01 -4.38 -1.23
N SER A 51 -6.34 -4.54 -0.09
CA SER A 51 -6.95 -4.28 1.23
C SER A 51 -7.33 -2.79 1.37
N LEU A 52 -6.46 -1.87 0.95
CA LEU A 52 -6.76 -0.44 0.96
C LEU A 52 -7.93 -0.09 0.05
N ALA A 53 -8.00 -0.64 -1.17
CA ALA A 53 -9.12 -0.40 -2.09
C ALA A 53 -10.46 -0.87 -1.49
N LYS A 54 -10.46 -2.00 -0.77
CA LYS A 54 -11.63 -2.48 -0.03
C LYS A 54 -12.03 -1.54 1.11
N SER A 55 -11.08 -1.12 1.94
CA SER A 55 -11.33 -0.15 3.01
C SER A 55 -11.86 1.18 2.47
N PHE A 56 -11.25 1.67 1.38
CA PHE A 56 -11.69 2.86 0.68
C PHE A 56 -13.14 2.73 0.21
N THR A 57 -13.50 1.59 -0.41
CA THR A 57 -14.88 1.30 -0.83
C THR A 57 -15.86 1.32 0.34
N VAL A 58 -15.48 0.74 1.48
CA VAL A 58 -16.30 0.78 2.70
C VAL A 58 -16.51 2.22 3.17
N HIS A 59 -15.46 3.05 3.20
CA HIS A 59 -15.56 4.45 3.61
C HIS A 59 -16.43 5.27 2.64
N VAL A 60 -16.27 5.12 1.32
CA VAL A 60 -17.12 5.76 0.31
C VAL A 60 -18.60 5.42 0.53
N ASN A 61 -18.90 4.14 0.76
CA ASN A 61 -20.26 3.68 0.99
C ASN A 61 -20.84 4.18 2.32
N ASN A 62 -20.02 4.26 3.38
CA ASN A 62 -20.44 4.81 4.66
C ASN A 62 -20.77 6.30 4.55
N VAL A 63 -19.94 7.08 3.83
CA VAL A 63 -20.24 8.49 3.55
C VAL A 63 -21.53 8.62 2.76
N LYS A 64 -21.73 7.77 1.74
CA LYS A 64 -22.97 7.76 0.96
C LYS A 64 -24.20 7.44 1.79
N ALA A 65 -24.10 6.43 2.68
CA ALA A 65 -25.18 6.06 3.58
C ALA A 65 -25.52 7.20 4.53
N GLN A 66 -24.50 7.83 5.12
CA GLN A 66 -24.68 8.98 6.02
C GLN A 66 -25.30 10.18 5.29
N TRP A 67 -24.91 10.45 4.04
CA TRP A 67 -25.53 11.49 3.21
C TRP A 67 -27.02 11.26 2.94
N LEU A 68 -27.43 10.00 2.76
CA LEU A 68 -28.84 9.62 2.60
C LEU A 68 -29.65 9.85 3.89
N ILE A 69 -29.00 9.78 5.05
CA ILE A 69 -29.59 10.03 6.36
C ILE A 69 -29.66 11.54 6.65
N ASP A 70 -28.58 12.28 6.38
CA ASP A 70 -28.40 13.70 6.74
C ASP A 70 -29.08 14.69 5.78
N SER A 71 -30.14 14.27 5.07
CA SER A 71 -30.92 15.14 4.17
C SER A 71 -30.12 15.75 3.01
N LYS A 72 -29.09 15.05 2.52
CA LYS A 72 -28.37 15.38 1.27
C LYS A 72 -27.58 16.70 1.29
N THR A 73 -26.88 16.97 2.37
CA THR A 73 -25.98 18.12 2.50
C THR A 73 -24.70 17.97 1.67
N ASP A 74 -24.02 19.09 1.37
CA ASP A 74 -22.72 19.09 0.66
C ASP A 74 -21.55 18.61 1.55
N VAL A 75 -21.80 18.50 2.85
CA VAL A 75 -20.84 18.06 3.87
C VAL A 75 -21.48 16.98 4.70
N VAL A 76 -20.75 15.88 4.88
CA VAL A 76 -21.17 14.72 5.66
C VAL A 76 -20.23 14.54 6.85
N PHE A 77 -20.79 14.34 8.04
CA PHE A 77 -20.03 13.96 9.21
C PHE A 77 -20.22 12.47 9.46
N TYR A 78 -19.15 11.68 9.35
CA TYR A 78 -19.21 10.25 9.61
C TYR A 78 -18.23 9.86 10.72
N GLN A 79 -18.59 8.82 11.48
CA GLN A 79 -17.77 8.33 12.57
C GLN A 79 -16.92 7.17 12.09
N LEU A 80 -15.62 7.30 12.26
CA LEU A 80 -14.65 6.23 12.11
C LEU A 80 -14.31 5.71 13.51
N TYR A 81 -14.30 4.39 13.66
CA TYR A 81 -13.79 3.76 14.87
C TYR A 81 -12.30 3.47 14.67
N ASP A 82 -11.46 4.13 15.45
CA ASP A 82 -10.03 3.88 15.46
C ASP A 82 -9.71 2.79 16.48
N MET A 83 -9.29 1.63 16.00
CA MET A 83 -8.95 0.50 16.86
C MET A 83 -7.67 0.75 17.68
N ASN A 84 -6.80 1.67 17.26
CA ASN A 84 -5.56 1.94 17.98
C ASN A 84 -5.78 2.83 19.20
N THR A 85 -6.74 3.76 19.12
CA THR A 85 -7.02 4.72 20.19
C THR A 85 -8.29 4.40 20.97
N ASP A 86 -8.98 3.29 20.63
CA ASP A 86 -10.29 2.89 21.17
C ASP A 86 -11.29 4.06 21.20
N SER A 87 -11.26 4.87 20.15
CA SER A 87 -11.99 6.13 20.09
C SER A 87 -12.73 6.31 18.77
N LYS A 88 -13.81 7.10 18.82
CA LYS A 88 -14.58 7.47 17.63
C LYS A 88 -14.11 8.82 17.14
N GLU A 89 -13.49 8.83 15.97
CA GLU A 89 -13.12 10.07 15.30
C GLU A 89 -14.29 10.52 14.42
N THR A 90 -14.79 11.74 14.63
CA THR A 90 -15.81 12.32 13.76
C THR A 90 -15.12 13.09 12.66
N ARG A 91 -15.40 12.72 11.41
CA ARG A 91 -14.68 13.19 10.24
C ARG A 91 -15.62 13.90 9.30
N LYS A 92 -15.14 15.02 8.76
CA LYS A 92 -15.87 15.87 7.82
C LYS A 92 -15.42 15.52 6.40
N VAL A 93 -16.36 15.10 5.56
CA VAL A 93 -16.10 14.77 4.15
C VAL A 93 -16.96 15.67 3.27
N ARG A 94 -16.36 16.26 2.25
CA ARG A 94 -17.11 16.96 1.21
C ARG A 94 -17.63 15.98 0.18
N VAL A 95 -18.85 16.19 -0.27
CA VAL A 95 -19.49 15.34 -1.28
C VAL A 95 -20.02 16.18 -2.44
N ASN A 96 -20.14 15.57 -3.61
CA ASN A 96 -20.82 16.20 -4.74
C ASN A 96 -22.35 16.16 -4.58
N LYS A 97 -23.07 16.74 -5.55
CA LYS A 97 -24.56 16.74 -5.60
C LYS A 97 -25.19 15.34 -5.58
N LYS A 98 -24.42 14.31 -5.91
CA LYS A 98 -24.85 12.90 -5.87
C LYS A 98 -24.50 12.22 -4.56
N GLY A 99 -23.90 12.91 -3.59
CA GLY A 99 -23.52 12.37 -2.29
C GLY A 99 -22.27 11.50 -2.30
N TRP A 100 -21.44 11.60 -3.34
CA TRP A 100 -20.16 10.89 -3.42
C TRP A 100 -19.01 11.78 -2.96
N PRO A 101 -18.02 11.24 -2.22
CA PRO A 101 -16.83 11.97 -1.81
C PRO A 101 -16.16 12.73 -2.96
N ASP A 102 -16.14 14.06 -2.85
CA ASP A 102 -15.67 14.94 -3.91
C ASP A 102 -15.37 16.32 -3.31
N ASN A 103 -14.19 16.87 -3.57
CA ASN A 103 -13.84 18.26 -3.24
C ASN A 103 -13.79 19.15 -4.49
N GLN A 104 -14.37 20.35 -4.46
CA GLN A 104 -14.36 21.29 -5.60
C GLN A 104 -13.00 21.95 -5.87
N GLU A 105 -11.96 21.63 -5.10
CA GLU A 105 -10.61 22.14 -5.34
C GLU A 105 -10.04 21.62 -6.67
N GLN A 106 -9.57 22.56 -7.51
CA GLN A 106 -9.03 22.26 -8.84
C GLN A 106 -7.66 21.56 -8.80
N HIS A 107 -6.97 21.63 -7.67
CA HIS A 107 -5.65 21.03 -7.48
C HIS A 107 -5.71 20.12 -6.26
N PHE A 108 -5.12 18.92 -6.37
CA PHE A 108 -5.00 17.95 -5.28
C PHE A 108 -6.31 17.37 -4.73
N ALA A 109 -7.43 17.50 -5.44
CA ALA A 109 -8.72 16.94 -5.03
C ALA A 109 -8.63 15.45 -4.65
N CYS A 110 -7.95 14.63 -5.46
CA CYS A 110 -7.78 13.20 -5.16
C CYS A 110 -6.98 12.93 -3.88
N ARG A 111 -5.95 13.74 -3.60
CA ARG A 111 -5.19 13.67 -2.35
C ARG A 111 -6.07 14.04 -1.16
N ILE A 112 -6.91 15.07 -1.28
CA ILE A 112 -7.83 15.47 -0.21
C ILE A 112 -8.87 14.39 0.06
N ILE A 113 -9.48 13.84 -1.00
CA ILE A 113 -10.42 12.71 -0.88
C ILE A 113 -9.77 11.53 -0.15
N TRP A 114 -8.53 11.18 -0.51
CA TRP A 114 -7.78 10.14 0.19
C TRP A 114 -7.62 10.44 1.67
N MET A 115 -7.09 11.62 1.99
CA MET A 115 -6.83 12.03 3.37
C MET A 115 -8.11 12.10 4.19
N GLU A 116 -9.24 12.51 3.62
CA GLU A 116 -10.55 12.58 4.28
C GLU A 116 -11.16 11.20 4.53
N LEU A 117 -11.03 10.25 3.59
CA LEU A 117 -11.63 8.93 3.70
C LEU A 117 -10.80 7.93 4.51
N MET A 118 -9.48 7.92 4.31
CA MET A 118 -8.61 6.86 4.82
C MET A 118 -8.00 7.17 6.19
N ALA A 119 -8.08 8.42 6.67
CA ALA A 119 -7.50 8.87 7.95
C ALA A 119 -6.01 8.54 8.13
N GLN A 120 -5.32 8.30 7.01
CA GLN A 120 -3.92 7.95 6.96
C GLN A 120 -3.20 8.88 5.99
N PRO A 121 -1.94 9.23 6.28
CA PRO A 121 -1.09 9.88 5.29
C PRO A 121 -0.99 8.99 4.04
N LEU A 122 -0.53 9.57 2.93
CA LEU A 122 -0.24 8.84 1.69
C LEU A 122 1.01 7.96 1.87
N GLU A 123 1.05 7.15 2.92
CA GLU A 123 2.16 6.28 3.29
C GLU A 123 1.59 4.98 3.83
N VAL A 124 1.91 3.87 3.16
CA VAL A 124 1.56 2.52 3.62
C VAL A 124 2.81 1.65 3.50
N LEU A 125 3.17 0.96 4.58
CA LEU A 125 4.38 0.13 4.64
C LEU A 125 5.67 0.91 4.29
N ASN A 126 5.78 2.16 4.73
CA ASN A 126 6.87 3.11 4.37
C ASN A 126 6.98 3.43 2.87
N LYS A 127 5.95 3.11 2.07
CA LYS A 127 5.87 3.48 0.66
C LYS A 127 4.85 4.58 0.43
N GLN A 128 5.22 5.55 -0.41
CA GLN A 128 4.36 6.68 -0.72
C GLN A 128 3.23 6.25 -1.67
N ILE A 129 1.99 6.56 -1.30
CA ILE A 129 0.84 6.38 -2.17
C ILE A 129 0.78 7.56 -3.13
N SER A 130 0.77 7.26 -4.43
CA SER A 130 0.51 8.24 -5.47
C SER A 130 -0.99 8.50 -5.56
N ALA A 131 -1.40 9.76 -5.57
CA ALA A 131 -2.78 10.18 -5.75
C ALA A 131 -2.84 11.15 -6.94
N ILE A 132 -3.28 10.64 -8.09
CA ILE A 132 -3.28 11.37 -9.37
C ILE A 132 -4.71 11.54 -9.84
N GLU A 133 -5.02 12.73 -10.36
CA GLU A 133 -6.27 12.98 -11.06
C GLU A 133 -6.09 12.68 -12.55
N VAL A 134 -6.89 11.75 -13.08
CA VAL A 134 -6.85 11.36 -14.48
C VAL A 134 -7.86 12.20 -15.25
N VAL A 135 -7.36 13.22 -15.94
CA VAL A 135 -8.18 14.10 -16.79
C VAL A 135 -8.55 13.37 -18.08
N LYS A 136 -9.76 12.80 -18.16
CA LYS A 136 -10.35 12.37 -19.45
C LYS A 136 -11.49 13.30 -19.83
N LYS A 137 -11.65 13.54 -21.13
CA LYS A 137 -12.68 14.42 -21.70
C LYS A 137 -14.13 13.97 -21.41
N ASP A 138 -14.33 12.71 -21.00
CA ASP A 138 -15.65 12.07 -20.97
C ASP A 138 -16.24 11.85 -19.55
N PHE A 139 -15.63 12.37 -18.47
CA PHE A 139 -16.06 12.01 -17.10
C PHE A 139 -17.27 12.75 -16.51
N GLY A 140 -17.89 13.69 -17.24
CA GLY A 140 -19.11 14.40 -16.77
C GLY A 140 -18.88 15.21 -15.47
N GLU A 141 -19.93 15.41 -14.64
CA GLU A 141 -19.83 16.09 -13.32
C GLU A 141 -19.14 15.20 -12.25
N GLY A 142 -17.92 14.74 -12.50
CA GLY A 142 -17.11 14.00 -11.52
C GLY A 142 -15.66 13.83 -11.98
N ARG A 143 -14.83 13.23 -11.12
CA ARG A 143 -13.41 13.02 -11.39
C ARG A 143 -13.03 11.56 -11.27
N LEU A 144 -11.94 11.21 -11.96
CA LEU A 144 -11.28 9.92 -11.84
C LEU A 144 -9.98 10.10 -11.06
N CYS A 145 -9.93 9.52 -9.87
CA CYS A 145 -8.74 9.49 -9.02
C CYS A 145 -8.06 8.15 -9.14
N GLN A 146 -6.74 8.15 -9.32
CA GLN A 146 -5.90 6.96 -9.35
C GLN A 146 -5.04 6.93 -8.10
N PHE A 147 -5.12 5.82 -7.36
CA PHE A 147 -4.37 5.59 -6.14
C PHE A 147 -3.49 4.35 -6.29
N GLY A 148 -2.18 4.49 -6.14
CA GLY A 148 -1.24 3.39 -6.37
C GLY A 148 0.00 3.45 -5.48
N ILE A 149 0.65 2.30 -5.34
CA ILE A 149 1.91 2.12 -4.61
C ILE A 149 2.98 1.79 -5.66
N ASP A 150 3.94 2.69 -5.81
CA ASP A 150 4.92 2.69 -6.90
C ASP A 150 4.26 2.61 -8.31
N SER A 151 5.03 2.78 -9.38
CA SER A 151 4.52 2.80 -10.76
C SER A 151 4.04 1.43 -11.29
N ARG A 152 3.64 0.50 -10.41
CA ARG A 152 3.33 -0.90 -10.77
C ARG A 152 1.85 -1.23 -10.66
N VAL A 153 1.21 -0.87 -9.56
CA VAL A 153 -0.19 -1.19 -9.32
C VAL A 153 -0.99 0.00 -8.80
N TYR A 154 -2.26 0.06 -9.18
CA TYR A 154 -3.18 1.12 -8.79
C TYR A 154 -4.62 0.66 -8.76
N PHE A 155 -5.49 1.41 -8.09
CA PHE A 155 -6.93 1.34 -8.27
C PHE A 155 -7.49 2.72 -8.60
N GLU A 156 -8.69 2.74 -9.18
CA GLU A 156 -9.35 3.97 -9.60
C GLU A 156 -10.60 4.20 -8.76
N TYR A 157 -10.87 5.47 -8.47
CA TYR A 157 -12.11 5.95 -7.86
C TYR A 157 -12.78 6.96 -8.78
N ASN A 158 -14.04 6.71 -9.12
CA ASN A 158 -14.86 7.62 -9.92
C ASN A 158 -15.88 8.35 -9.03
N SER A 159 -15.70 9.65 -8.81
CA SER A 159 -16.61 10.42 -7.95
C SER A 159 -17.98 10.69 -8.59
N ALA A 160 -18.13 10.51 -9.91
CA ALA A 160 -19.42 10.69 -10.59
C ALA A 160 -20.45 9.61 -10.19
N ASN A 161 -19.98 8.41 -9.81
CA ASN A 161 -20.82 7.25 -9.49
C ASN A 161 -20.41 6.50 -8.21
N GLY A 162 -19.33 6.87 -7.55
CA GLY A 162 -18.87 6.24 -6.32
C GLY A 162 -18.13 4.91 -6.51
N VAL A 163 -17.86 4.50 -7.76
CA VAL A 163 -17.25 3.20 -8.06
C VAL A 163 -15.76 3.23 -7.78
N VAL A 164 -15.29 2.18 -7.09
CA VAL A 164 -13.88 1.86 -6.89
C VAL A 164 -13.55 0.64 -7.75
N SER A 165 -12.50 0.71 -8.55
CA SER A 165 -12.09 -0.42 -9.40
C SER A 165 -11.34 -1.48 -8.60
N ASP A 166 -11.26 -2.69 -9.16
CA ASP A 166 -10.25 -3.66 -8.77
C ASP A 166 -8.83 -3.12 -9.07
N ILE A 167 -7.82 -3.78 -8.50
CA ILE A 167 -6.41 -3.44 -8.73
C ILE A 167 -6.06 -3.68 -10.20
N LYS A 168 -5.38 -2.69 -10.80
CA LYS A 168 -4.86 -2.68 -12.16
C LYS A 168 -3.35 -2.50 -12.12
N GLN A 169 -2.67 -2.95 -13.17
CA GLN A 169 -1.25 -2.71 -13.40
C GLN A 169 -1.07 -1.55 -14.39
N TYR A 170 0.00 -0.76 -14.24
CA TYR A 170 0.37 0.20 -15.27
C TYR A 170 0.87 -0.57 -16.50
N GLU A 171 0.22 -0.38 -17.66
CA GLU A 171 0.75 -0.85 -18.93
C GLU A 171 2.00 -0.03 -19.28
N GLU A 172 3.17 -0.66 -19.22
CA GLU A 172 4.40 -0.13 -19.81
C GLU A 172 4.21 -0.06 -21.33
N SER A 173 4.06 1.15 -21.85
CA SER A 173 3.98 1.44 -23.30
C SER A 173 5.35 1.62 -23.92
#